data_AF-A0A7Z7JFG4-F1
#
_entry.id   AF-A0A7Z7JFG4-F1
#
_cell.length_a   1.000
_cell.length_b   1.000
_cell.length_c   1.000
_cell.angle_alpha   90.00
_cell.angle_beta   90.00
_cell.angle_gamma   90.00
#
_symmetry.space_group_name_H-M   'P 1'
#
loop_
_entity.id
_entity.type
_entity.pdbx_description
1 polymer ?
#
loop_
_entity_poly.entity_id
_entity_poly.type
_entity_poly.pdbx_seq_one_letter_code
_entity_poly.pdbx_strand_id
1 'polypeptide(L)'
;MSVHIVPVGDALAIFGLSWHPLSDTDRERAEARQLFKEFDASHCVRAASQVEVLYGLLPAEDRRSLVAAGNISRNAKLVSPAILLATMPDAGANLLWAESRGDSAHMAVVENGVPFPGGDYRGSKAEVLAAAESILAQTDSKFQFFGNLLPDSIPLPLADLVKEGDVKGATLTPASRGIDPKLLLLVALLAVVGAGYGYSSWSKERDRAARLAARAKQQDPQKLYAASLAAALSTAGPPVAEVAPPLIESAMNQEVYEGGWMMKQVVCETSGCTYAWENLGGNNLSLKSAMGGREITASLDGKGASFTVPAKNAPPSLLDPSRLPTMQHFMEDTGSFSQDVRLLGVQYTFTPTEIFGADPTIPAGSIKSPVRAGTFSYTGPLALATEIASQLPRNMTFTRVTLGSDSTGPTFNLEGKYYVKD
;
A
#
# COMPACT_ATOMS: atom_id res chain seq x y z
N MET A 1 -11.78 -41.88 -48.15
CA MET A 1 -10.66 -42.81 -48.43
C MET A 1 -9.88 -42.96 -47.13
N SER A 2 -9.47 -44.18 -46.76
CA SER A 2 -8.62 -44.38 -45.59
C SER A 2 -7.17 -44.03 -45.92
N VAL A 3 -6.48 -43.36 -45.01
CA VAL A 3 -5.06 -43.02 -45.15
C VAL A 3 -4.21 -44.24 -44.81
N HIS A 4 -3.24 -44.56 -45.67
CA HIS A 4 -2.34 -45.70 -45.48
C HIS A 4 -0.88 -45.30 -45.51
N ILE A 5 -0.03 -46.09 -44.85
CA ILE A 5 1.39 -45.78 -44.71
C ILE A 5 2.26 -46.97 -45.11
N VAL A 6 3.33 -46.67 -45.84
CA VAL A 6 4.37 -47.64 -46.22
C VAL A 6 5.73 -47.11 -45.77
N PRO A 7 6.48 -47.83 -44.91
CA PRO A 7 7.84 -47.46 -44.55
C PRO A 7 8.78 -47.50 -45.76
N VAL A 8 9.57 -46.45 -45.96
CA VAL A 8 10.56 -46.35 -47.04
C VAL A 8 11.78 -45.54 -46.58
N GLY A 9 12.88 -46.24 -46.32
CA GLY A 9 14.09 -45.63 -45.72
C GLY A 9 13.76 -44.93 -44.39
N ASP A 10 14.16 -43.67 -44.27
CA ASP A 10 13.93 -42.83 -43.09
C ASP A 10 12.59 -42.05 -43.12
N ALA A 11 11.76 -42.29 -44.13
CA ALA A 11 10.48 -41.64 -44.32
C ALA A 11 9.32 -42.65 -44.37
N LEU A 12 8.11 -42.11 -44.25
CA LEU A 12 6.87 -42.86 -44.36
C LEU A 12 6.09 -42.34 -45.56
N ALA A 13 5.97 -43.16 -46.60
CA ALA A 13 5.13 -42.85 -47.75
C ALA A 13 3.66 -42.91 -47.32
N ILE A 14 2.94 -41.82 -47.52
CA ILE A 14 1.52 -41.70 -47.16
C ILE A 14 0.66 -41.74 -48.41
N PHE A 15 -0.34 -42.61 -48.40
CA PHE A 15 -1.31 -42.78 -49.47
C PHE A 15 -2.70 -42.39 -49.02
N GLY A 16 -3.53 -41.92 -49.95
CA GLY A 16 -4.90 -41.49 -49.68
C GLY A 16 -5.01 -40.03 -49.23
N LEU A 17 -4.06 -39.17 -49.66
CA LEU A 17 -4.20 -37.73 -49.44
C LEU A 17 -5.39 -37.21 -50.25
N SER A 18 -6.16 -36.31 -49.63
CA SER A 18 -7.25 -35.63 -50.32
C SER A 18 -6.69 -34.46 -51.10
N TRP A 19 -6.64 -34.57 -52.42
CA TRP A 19 -6.10 -33.54 -53.32
C TRP A 19 -7.20 -32.56 -53.72
N HIS A 20 -6.97 -31.28 -53.44
CA HIS A 20 -7.93 -30.22 -53.72
C HIS A 20 -7.31 -29.11 -54.56
N PRO A 21 -7.94 -28.72 -55.69
CA PRO A 21 -7.53 -27.56 -56.45
C PRO A 21 -7.83 -26.26 -55.72
N LEU A 22 -7.03 -25.24 -56.02
CA LEU A 22 -7.34 -23.86 -55.67
C LEU A 22 -8.06 -23.16 -56.81
N SER A 23 -9.05 -22.34 -56.46
CA SER A 23 -9.89 -21.58 -57.39
C SER A 23 -9.27 -20.22 -57.74
N ASP A 24 -8.51 -19.62 -56.81
CA ASP A 24 -7.91 -18.29 -56.93
C ASP A 24 -6.43 -18.31 -56.49
N THR A 25 -5.54 -18.38 -57.48
CA THR A 25 -4.09 -18.42 -57.26
C THR A 25 -3.52 -17.08 -56.78
N ASP A 26 -4.20 -15.94 -57.00
CA ASP A 26 -3.77 -14.63 -56.48
C ASP A 26 -3.94 -14.54 -54.95
N ARG A 27 -4.79 -15.40 -54.39
CA ARG A 27 -5.07 -15.50 -52.95
C ARG A 27 -4.71 -16.86 -52.37
N GLU A 28 -3.73 -17.55 -52.96
CA GLU A 28 -3.33 -18.93 -52.62
C GLU A 28 -3.27 -19.17 -51.10
N ARG A 29 -2.60 -18.29 -50.35
CA ARG A 29 -2.42 -18.45 -48.89
C ARG A 29 -3.72 -18.34 -48.09
N ALA A 30 -4.66 -17.49 -48.51
CA ALA A 30 -5.92 -17.31 -47.81
C ALA A 30 -6.87 -18.46 -48.12
N GLU A 31 -6.94 -18.88 -49.40
CA GLU A 31 -7.76 -19.99 -49.85
C GLU A 31 -7.25 -21.32 -49.27
N ALA A 32 -5.94 -21.59 -49.32
CA ALA A 32 -5.35 -22.77 -48.70
C ALA A 32 -5.66 -22.85 -47.20
N ARG A 33 -5.63 -21.73 -46.47
CA ARG A 33 -6.03 -21.69 -45.04
C ARG A 33 -7.49 -22.02 -44.82
N GLN A 34 -8.37 -21.61 -45.73
CA GLN A 34 -9.79 -21.93 -45.65
C GLN A 34 -10.00 -23.44 -45.89
N LEU A 35 -9.35 -23.99 -46.92
CA LEU A 35 -9.29 -25.42 -47.18
C LEU A 35 -8.78 -26.21 -45.97
N PHE A 36 -7.69 -25.78 -45.33
CA PHE A 36 -7.16 -26.46 -44.14
C PHE A 36 -8.13 -26.45 -42.95
N LYS A 37 -8.97 -25.42 -42.83
CA LYS A 37 -10.01 -25.36 -41.80
C LYS A 37 -11.19 -26.26 -42.14
N GLU A 38 -11.66 -26.18 -43.39
CA GLU A 38 -12.82 -26.92 -43.88
C GLU A 38 -12.61 -28.44 -43.77
N PHE A 39 -11.43 -28.92 -44.15
CA PHE A 39 -11.09 -30.35 -44.11
C PHE A 39 -10.39 -30.79 -42.82
N ASP A 40 -10.37 -29.93 -41.80
CA ASP A 40 -9.65 -30.17 -40.52
C ASP A 40 -8.23 -30.70 -40.74
N ALA A 41 -7.51 -30.15 -41.74
CA ALA A 41 -6.20 -30.65 -42.15
C ALA A 41 -5.18 -30.45 -41.02
N SER A 42 -4.46 -31.49 -40.65
CA SER A 42 -3.31 -31.40 -39.74
C SER A 42 -2.03 -31.09 -40.48
N HIS A 43 -1.87 -31.68 -41.66
CA HIS A 43 -0.71 -31.52 -42.52
C HIS A 43 -1.16 -31.36 -43.97
N CYS A 44 -0.32 -30.73 -44.77
CA CYS A 44 -0.55 -30.54 -46.19
C CYS A 44 0.75 -30.62 -46.97
N VAL A 45 0.61 -30.88 -48.27
CA VAL A 45 1.69 -30.78 -49.26
C VAL A 45 1.15 -30.04 -50.48
N ARG A 46 1.98 -29.20 -51.09
CA ARG A 46 1.60 -28.35 -52.23
C ARG A 46 2.07 -28.99 -53.53
N ALA A 47 1.19 -29.10 -54.51
CA ALA A 47 1.52 -29.40 -55.89
C ALA A 47 1.23 -28.17 -56.75
N ALA A 48 2.07 -27.89 -57.75
CA ALA A 48 1.78 -26.84 -58.71
C ALA A 48 2.35 -27.17 -60.09
N SER A 49 1.55 -26.89 -61.11
CA SER A 49 1.97 -26.85 -62.52
C SER A 49 1.87 -25.41 -63.04
N GLN A 50 2.02 -25.24 -64.36
CA GLN A 50 1.77 -23.96 -65.02
C GLN A 50 0.28 -23.58 -65.06
N VAL A 51 -0.62 -24.53 -64.83
CA VAL A 51 -2.07 -24.37 -65.05
C VAL A 51 -2.86 -24.46 -63.75
N GLU A 52 -2.36 -25.18 -62.75
CA GLU A 52 -3.12 -25.49 -61.54
C GLU A 52 -2.23 -25.57 -60.29
N VAL A 53 -2.81 -25.23 -59.13
CA VAL A 53 -2.21 -25.42 -57.81
C VAL A 53 -3.14 -26.28 -56.98
N LEU A 54 -2.63 -27.38 -56.43
CA LEU A 54 -3.38 -28.27 -55.54
C LEU A 54 -2.70 -28.40 -54.19
N TYR A 55 -3.51 -28.71 -53.18
CA TYR A 55 -3.04 -29.13 -51.88
C TYR A 55 -3.51 -30.55 -51.57
N GLY A 56 -2.56 -31.42 -51.26
CA GLY A 56 -2.82 -32.75 -50.69
C GLY A 56 -2.97 -32.62 -49.18
N LEU A 57 -4.13 -32.96 -48.64
CA LEU A 57 -4.48 -32.75 -47.24
C LEU A 57 -4.49 -34.07 -46.46
N LEU A 58 -3.93 -34.03 -45.25
CA LEU A 58 -4.05 -35.08 -44.25
C LEU A 58 -4.92 -34.59 -43.08
N PRO A 59 -6.17 -35.08 -42.94
CA PRO A 59 -7.06 -34.73 -41.83
C PRO A 59 -6.44 -35.02 -40.45
N ALA A 60 -6.80 -34.21 -39.45
CA ALA A 60 -6.28 -34.37 -38.09
C ALA A 60 -6.81 -35.62 -37.40
N GLU A 61 -8.01 -36.09 -37.74
CA GLU A 61 -8.54 -37.37 -37.27
C GLU A 61 -7.71 -38.55 -37.78
N ASP A 62 -7.46 -38.63 -39.09
CA ASP A 62 -6.66 -39.71 -39.68
C ASP A 62 -5.25 -39.77 -39.09
N ARG A 63 -4.58 -38.60 -38.93
CA ARG A 63 -3.27 -38.54 -38.28
C ARG A 63 -3.35 -39.00 -36.81
N ARG A 64 -4.37 -38.59 -36.06
CA ARG A 64 -4.56 -39.02 -34.67
C ARG A 64 -4.76 -40.52 -34.58
N SER A 65 -5.56 -41.10 -35.46
CA SER A 65 -5.79 -42.55 -35.54
C SER A 65 -4.51 -43.31 -35.85
N LEU A 66 -3.69 -42.83 -36.79
CA LEU A 66 -2.39 -43.43 -37.13
C LEU A 66 -1.38 -43.35 -35.97
N VAL A 67 -1.34 -42.23 -35.24
CA VAL A 67 -0.48 -42.08 -34.04
C VAL A 67 -0.98 -42.97 -32.90
N ALA A 68 -2.29 -43.01 -32.66
CA ALA A 68 -2.89 -43.79 -31.57
C ALA A 68 -2.73 -45.30 -31.79
N ALA A 69 -2.80 -45.75 -33.06
CA ALA A 69 -2.52 -47.13 -33.44
C ALA A 69 -1.03 -47.51 -33.37
N GLY A 70 -0.13 -46.55 -33.09
CA GLY A 70 1.31 -46.77 -33.05
C GLY A 70 1.95 -46.92 -34.44
N ASN A 71 1.22 -46.66 -35.52
CA ASN A 71 1.74 -46.77 -36.90
C ASN A 71 2.76 -45.67 -37.22
N ILE A 72 2.64 -44.49 -36.58
CA ILE A 72 3.59 -43.38 -36.75
C ILE A 72 3.91 -42.68 -35.42
N SER A 73 5.12 -42.13 -35.33
CA SER A 73 5.47 -41.19 -34.26
C SER A 73 4.88 -39.80 -34.53
N ARG A 74 4.73 -38.99 -33.48
CA ARG A 74 4.20 -37.61 -33.60
C ARG A 74 5.01 -36.73 -34.57
N ASN A 75 6.30 -37.01 -34.72
CA ASN A 75 7.25 -36.25 -35.53
C ASN A 75 7.71 -37.03 -36.77
N ALA A 76 6.99 -38.07 -37.19
CA ALA A 76 7.35 -38.87 -38.35
C ALA A 76 7.40 -38.00 -39.62
N LYS A 77 8.42 -38.22 -40.45
CA LYS A 77 8.55 -37.59 -41.76
C LYS A 77 7.63 -38.31 -42.75
N LEU A 78 6.53 -37.65 -43.11
CA LEU A 78 5.55 -38.15 -44.08
C LEU A 78 5.86 -37.57 -45.45
N VAL A 79 5.90 -38.42 -46.48
CA VAL A 79 6.18 -38.02 -47.87
C VAL A 79 5.06 -38.49 -48.79
N SER A 80 4.64 -37.64 -49.73
CA SER A 80 3.62 -37.97 -50.73
C SER A 80 4.24 -38.63 -51.97
N PRO A 81 3.89 -39.89 -52.28
CA PRO A 81 4.33 -40.57 -53.49
C PRO A 81 3.89 -39.88 -54.77
N ALA A 82 2.72 -39.23 -54.79
CA ALA A 82 2.25 -38.47 -55.94
C ALA A 82 3.11 -37.25 -56.24
N ILE A 83 3.64 -36.56 -55.22
CA ILE A 83 4.61 -35.48 -55.43
C ILE A 83 5.98 -36.01 -55.83
N LEU A 84 6.44 -37.12 -55.23
CA LEU A 84 7.68 -37.75 -55.66
C LEU A 84 7.61 -38.12 -57.15
N LEU A 85 6.48 -38.68 -57.59
CA LEU A 85 6.23 -39.01 -59.00
C LEU A 85 6.22 -37.77 -59.89
N ALA A 86 5.50 -36.71 -59.48
CA ALA A 86 5.40 -35.46 -60.25
C ALA A 86 6.73 -34.69 -60.37
N THR A 87 7.70 -35.00 -59.50
CA THR A 87 8.99 -34.31 -59.43
C THR A 87 10.16 -35.17 -59.87
N MET A 88 9.92 -36.36 -60.42
CA MET A 88 10.97 -37.19 -60.97
C MET A 88 11.65 -36.49 -62.15
N PRO A 89 12.99 -36.42 -62.18
CA PRO A 89 13.73 -35.92 -63.32
C PRO A 89 13.39 -36.70 -64.59
N ASP A 90 13.30 -35.99 -65.72
CA ASP A 90 13.08 -36.56 -67.06
C ASP A 90 11.78 -37.36 -67.25
N ALA A 91 10.87 -37.33 -66.27
CA ALA A 91 9.52 -37.87 -66.39
C ALA A 91 8.57 -36.88 -67.08
N GLY A 92 7.62 -37.39 -67.87
CA GLY A 92 6.58 -36.58 -68.50
C GLY A 92 5.57 -35.96 -67.52
N ALA A 93 4.62 -35.18 -68.02
CA ALA A 93 3.59 -34.53 -67.19
C ALA A 93 2.43 -35.45 -66.79
N ASN A 94 2.27 -36.61 -67.46
CA ASN A 94 1.18 -37.57 -67.25
C ASN A 94 1.77 -38.93 -66.89
N LEU A 95 1.74 -39.27 -65.61
CA LEU A 95 2.43 -40.43 -65.03
C LEU A 95 1.46 -41.25 -64.20
N LEU A 96 1.52 -42.57 -64.34
CA LEU A 96 0.78 -43.49 -63.48
C LEU A 96 1.78 -44.50 -62.93
N TRP A 97 2.00 -44.44 -61.63
CA TRP A 97 2.82 -45.41 -60.92
C TRP A 97 1.94 -46.34 -60.10
N ALA A 98 2.11 -47.65 -60.29
CA ALA A 98 1.42 -48.66 -59.52
C ALA A 98 2.35 -49.84 -59.21
N GLU A 99 2.49 -50.14 -57.92
CA GLU A 99 3.31 -51.24 -57.43
C GLU A 99 2.48 -52.15 -56.53
N SER A 100 2.69 -53.46 -56.69
CA SER A 100 2.08 -54.49 -55.89
C SER A 100 3.10 -55.23 -55.03
N ARG A 101 2.69 -55.54 -53.80
CA ARG A 101 3.45 -56.30 -52.81
C ARG A 101 2.52 -57.26 -52.08
N GLY A 102 2.64 -58.56 -52.37
CA GLY A 102 1.70 -59.58 -51.89
C GLY A 102 0.31 -59.35 -52.46
N ASP A 103 -0.71 -59.28 -51.62
CA ASP A 103 -2.11 -59.01 -52.03
C ASP A 103 -2.48 -57.52 -52.02
N SER A 104 -1.59 -56.67 -51.52
CA SER A 104 -1.77 -55.21 -51.51
C SER A 104 -1.09 -54.53 -52.69
N ALA A 105 -1.66 -53.43 -53.12
CA ALA A 105 -1.09 -52.55 -54.13
C ALA A 105 -1.30 -51.09 -53.73
N HIS A 106 -0.46 -50.22 -54.28
CA HIS A 106 -0.56 -48.78 -54.13
C HIS A 106 -0.31 -48.10 -55.46
N MET A 107 -0.93 -46.92 -55.61
CA MET A 107 -0.95 -46.13 -56.83
C MET A 107 -0.76 -44.66 -56.52
N ALA A 108 -0.05 -43.99 -57.41
CA ALA A 108 -0.01 -42.54 -57.50
C ALA A 108 -0.18 -42.13 -58.97
N VAL A 109 -1.09 -41.19 -59.23
CA VAL A 109 -1.35 -40.67 -60.58
C VAL A 109 -1.07 -39.17 -60.61
N VAL A 110 -0.37 -38.75 -61.65
CA VAL A 110 -0.03 -37.35 -61.94
C VAL A 110 -0.53 -37.02 -63.33
N GLU A 111 -1.29 -35.95 -63.46
CA GLU A 111 -1.77 -35.41 -64.73
C GLU A 111 -1.40 -33.94 -64.81
N ASN A 112 -0.92 -33.50 -65.98
CA ASN A 112 -0.46 -32.12 -66.22
C ASN A 112 0.57 -31.63 -65.17
N GLY A 113 1.40 -32.55 -64.66
CA GLY A 113 2.45 -32.26 -63.67
C GLY A 113 1.96 -32.10 -62.23
N VAL A 114 0.69 -32.39 -61.94
CA VAL A 114 0.12 -32.36 -60.59
C VAL A 114 -0.61 -33.66 -60.24
N PRO A 115 -0.70 -34.04 -58.96
CA PRO A 115 -1.46 -35.22 -58.55
C PRO A 115 -2.93 -35.17 -58.96
N PHE A 116 -3.42 -36.27 -59.53
CA PHE A 116 -4.82 -36.42 -59.92
C PHE A 116 -5.70 -36.62 -58.67
N PRO A 117 -6.79 -35.85 -58.48
CA PRO A 117 -7.73 -36.08 -57.38
C PRO A 117 -8.29 -37.51 -57.36
N GLY A 118 -8.02 -38.24 -56.28
CA GLY A 118 -8.38 -39.66 -56.15
C GLY A 118 -7.37 -40.65 -56.77
N GLY A 119 -6.31 -40.15 -57.39
CA GLY A 119 -5.21 -40.93 -57.95
C GLY A 119 -4.12 -41.32 -56.95
N ASP A 120 -4.25 -40.94 -55.68
CA ASP A 120 -3.36 -41.31 -54.59
C ASP A 120 -4.07 -42.33 -53.69
N TYR A 121 -3.77 -43.63 -53.87
CA TYR A 121 -4.58 -44.70 -53.30
C TYR A 121 -3.77 -45.96 -52.95
N ARG A 122 -4.23 -46.70 -51.93
CA ARG A 122 -3.73 -48.02 -51.57
C ARG A 122 -4.90 -48.93 -51.23
N GLY A 123 -4.85 -50.17 -51.71
CA GLY A 123 -5.87 -51.18 -51.47
C GLY A 123 -5.39 -52.58 -51.86
N SER A 124 -6.34 -53.46 -52.18
CA SER A 124 -6.05 -54.72 -52.85
C SER A 124 -5.60 -54.49 -54.30
N LYS A 125 -4.91 -55.46 -54.89
CA LYS A 125 -4.53 -55.42 -56.31
C LYS A 125 -5.70 -55.12 -57.25
N ALA A 126 -6.85 -55.76 -57.02
CA ALA A 126 -8.04 -55.58 -57.85
C ALA A 126 -8.62 -54.16 -57.73
N GLU A 127 -8.68 -53.60 -56.53
CA GLU A 127 -9.15 -52.23 -56.31
C GLU A 127 -8.24 -51.19 -56.96
N VAL A 128 -6.92 -51.38 -56.87
CA VAL A 128 -5.95 -50.46 -57.49
C VAL A 128 -6.03 -50.53 -59.02
N LEU A 129 -6.15 -51.72 -59.60
CA LEU A 129 -6.35 -51.87 -61.05
C LEU A 129 -7.66 -51.24 -61.52
N ALA A 130 -8.76 -51.49 -60.82
CA ALA A 130 -10.05 -50.88 -61.14
C ALA A 130 -10.02 -49.35 -61.03
N ALA A 131 -9.33 -48.80 -60.03
CA ALA A 131 -9.14 -47.36 -59.87
C ALA A 131 -8.27 -46.78 -61.00
N ALA A 132 -7.19 -47.44 -61.38
CA ALA A 132 -6.34 -47.05 -62.50
C ALA A 132 -7.12 -47.04 -63.82
N GLU A 133 -7.88 -48.10 -64.12
CA GLU A 133 -8.74 -48.19 -65.30
C GLU A 133 -9.80 -47.08 -65.33
N SER A 134 -10.44 -46.83 -64.18
CA SER A 134 -11.43 -45.76 -64.06
C SER A 134 -10.85 -44.38 -64.30
N ILE A 135 -9.63 -44.10 -63.81
CA ILE A 135 -8.95 -42.83 -64.06
C ILE A 135 -8.58 -42.71 -65.53
N LEU A 136 -7.98 -43.73 -66.12
CA LEU A 136 -7.61 -43.75 -67.54
C LEU A 136 -8.81 -43.57 -68.47
N ALA A 137 -10.00 -44.03 -68.07
CA ALA A 137 -11.24 -43.84 -68.83
C ALA A 137 -11.83 -42.42 -68.70
N GLN A 138 -11.41 -41.63 -67.70
CA GLN A 138 -11.91 -40.28 -67.44
C GLN A 138 -11.11 -39.19 -68.15
N THR A 139 -10.00 -39.53 -68.80
CA THR A 139 -9.06 -38.59 -69.41
C THR A 139 -8.59 -39.04 -70.78
N ASP A 140 -8.31 -38.07 -71.65
CA ASP A 140 -7.69 -38.29 -72.97
C ASP A 140 -6.15 -38.25 -72.91
N SER A 141 -5.58 -38.02 -71.71
CA SER A 141 -4.14 -37.93 -71.48
C SER A 141 -3.43 -39.26 -71.76
N LYS A 142 -2.30 -39.21 -72.46
CA LYS A 142 -1.41 -40.38 -72.62
C LYS A 142 -0.48 -40.48 -71.43
N PHE A 143 -0.60 -41.56 -70.65
CA PHE A 143 0.21 -41.81 -69.47
C PHE A 143 1.45 -42.64 -69.77
N GLN A 144 2.54 -42.33 -69.07
CA GLN A 144 3.68 -43.23 -68.93
C GLN A 144 3.48 -44.08 -67.65
N PHE A 145 3.64 -45.39 -67.78
CA PHE A 145 3.41 -46.34 -66.69
C PHE A 145 4.72 -46.70 -65.97
N PHE A 146 4.69 -46.67 -64.64
CA PHE A 146 5.81 -47.06 -63.78
C PHE A 146 5.36 -48.09 -62.73
N GLY A 147 6.31 -48.89 -62.24
CA GLY A 147 6.09 -49.88 -61.19
C GLY A 147 6.09 -51.31 -61.73
N ASN A 148 5.25 -52.18 -61.18
CA ASN A 148 5.22 -53.61 -61.54
C ASN A 148 3.81 -54.19 -61.71
N LEU A 149 2.76 -53.37 -61.57
CA LEU A 149 1.37 -53.84 -61.59
C LEU A 149 0.70 -53.66 -62.96
N LEU A 150 1.09 -52.63 -63.71
CA LEU A 150 0.48 -52.28 -65.00
C LEU A 150 1.26 -52.86 -66.18
N PRO A 151 0.56 -53.16 -67.31
CA PRO A 151 1.22 -53.58 -68.54
C PRO A 151 2.17 -52.48 -69.05
N ASP A 152 3.27 -52.91 -69.68
CA ASP A 152 4.28 -52.02 -70.28
C ASP A 152 4.87 -50.96 -69.32
N SER A 153 4.87 -51.27 -68.01
CA SER A 153 5.43 -50.38 -66.98
C SER A 153 6.95 -50.43 -66.92
N ILE A 154 7.57 -49.27 -66.71
CA ILE A 154 8.99 -49.14 -66.39
C ILE A 154 9.19 -49.54 -64.93
N PRO A 155 10.04 -50.53 -64.61
CA PRO A 155 10.27 -50.96 -63.24
C PRO A 155 10.76 -49.81 -62.36
N LEU A 156 9.98 -49.48 -61.34
CA LEU A 156 10.30 -48.43 -60.37
C LEU A 156 9.70 -48.80 -59.01
N PRO A 157 10.46 -49.40 -58.09
CA PRO A 157 9.96 -49.69 -56.74
C PRO A 157 9.84 -48.39 -55.93
N LEU A 158 8.97 -48.36 -54.91
CA LEU A 158 8.77 -47.19 -54.06
C LEU A 158 10.07 -46.62 -53.46
N ALA A 159 11.04 -47.49 -53.15
CA ALA A 159 12.33 -47.07 -52.61
C ALA A 159 13.16 -46.24 -53.60
N ASP A 160 13.03 -46.50 -54.90
CA ASP A 160 13.73 -45.76 -55.94
C ASP A 160 12.95 -44.51 -56.34
N LEU A 161 11.61 -44.55 -56.32
CA LEU A 161 10.76 -43.36 -56.44
C LEU A 161 11.12 -42.29 -55.39
N VAL A 162 11.41 -42.69 -54.15
CA VAL A 162 11.85 -41.78 -53.09
C VAL A 162 13.25 -41.20 -53.33
N LYS A 163 14.14 -41.93 -54.03
CA LYS A 163 15.48 -41.43 -54.36
C LYS A 163 15.47 -40.48 -55.55
N GLU A 164 14.60 -40.74 -56.52
CA GLU A 164 14.52 -39.99 -57.77
C GLU A 164 13.69 -38.71 -57.64
N GLY A 165 12.60 -38.73 -56.87
CA GLY A 165 11.73 -37.56 -56.67
C GLY A 165 12.27 -36.54 -55.66
N ASP A 166 11.71 -35.33 -55.67
CA ASP A 166 12.03 -34.28 -54.69
C ASP A 166 11.39 -34.57 -53.32
N VAL A 167 12.14 -35.24 -52.45
CA VAL A 167 11.74 -35.55 -51.08
C VAL A 167 11.36 -34.30 -50.28
N LYS A 168 12.01 -33.16 -50.52
CA LYS A 168 11.74 -31.93 -49.76
C LYS A 168 10.38 -31.36 -50.17
N GLY A 169 10.10 -31.29 -51.47
CA GLY A 169 8.78 -30.90 -52.01
C GLY A 169 7.67 -31.87 -51.62
N ALA A 170 7.97 -33.18 -51.56
CA ALA A 170 7.01 -34.21 -51.21
C ALA A 170 6.71 -34.33 -49.71
N THR A 171 7.50 -33.69 -48.84
CA THR A 171 7.32 -33.80 -47.38
C THR A 171 6.12 -32.98 -46.92
N LEU A 172 5.21 -33.62 -46.19
CA LEU A 172 4.04 -32.95 -45.62
C LEU A 172 4.46 -31.98 -44.50
N THR A 173 3.90 -30.78 -44.53
CA THR A 173 4.14 -29.72 -43.53
C THR A 173 2.89 -29.48 -42.68
N PRO A 174 3.02 -28.98 -41.44
CA PRO A 174 1.86 -28.66 -40.61
C PRO A 174 0.96 -27.60 -41.26
N ALA A 175 -0.34 -27.90 -41.35
CA ALA A 175 -1.32 -27.00 -41.94
C ALA A 175 -1.62 -25.85 -40.96
N SER A 176 -1.14 -24.64 -41.28
CA SER A 176 -1.38 -23.46 -40.44
C SER A 176 -2.77 -22.88 -40.70
N ARG A 177 -3.68 -23.01 -39.73
CA ARG A 177 -5.07 -22.53 -39.81
C ARG A 177 -5.23 -21.05 -39.45
N GLY A 178 -4.15 -20.38 -39.03
CA GLY A 178 -4.18 -19.00 -38.49
C GLY A 178 -4.82 -18.92 -37.09
N ILE A 179 -4.63 -17.77 -36.43
CA ILE A 179 -5.17 -17.49 -35.09
C ILE A 179 -6.47 -16.68 -35.25
N ASP A 180 -7.52 -17.03 -34.49
CA ASP A 180 -8.78 -16.29 -34.49
C ASP A 180 -8.60 -14.91 -33.81
N PRO A 181 -8.85 -13.79 -34.51
CA PRO A 181 -8.72 -12.44 -33.93
C PRO A 181 -9.64 -12.20 -32.73
N LYS A 182 -10.78 -12.91 -32.61
CA LYS A 182 -11.67 -12.80 -31.45
C LYS A 182 -11.01 -13.31 -30.17
N LEU A 183 -10.16 -14.32 -30.28
CA LEU A 183 -9.45 -14.91 -29.15
C LEU A 183 -8.37 -13.97 -28.61
N LEU A 184 -7.70 -13.23 -29.50
CA LEU A 184 -6.72 -12.21 -29.12
C LEU A 184 -7.35 -11.04 -28.36
N LEU A 185 -8.54 -10.60 -28.78
CA LEU A 185 -9.28 -9.54 -28.08
C LEU A 185 -9.66 -9.96 -26.64
N LEU A 186 -10.11 -11.20 -26.46
CA LEU A 186 -10.49 -11.74 -25.15
C LEU A 186 -9.30 -11.77 -24.19
N VAL A 187 -8.14 -12.23 -24.66
CA VAL A 187 -6.90 -12.27 -23.86
C VAL A 187 -6.45 -10.87 -23.45
N ALA A 188 -6.54 -9.89 -24.36
CA ALA A 188 -6.23 -8.50 -24.05
C ALA A 188 -7.17 -7.90 -22.98
N LEU A 189 -8.48 -8.19 -23.07
CA LEU A 189 -9.46 -7.78 -22.07
C LEU A 189 -9.18 -8.37 -20.69
N LEU A 190 -8.85 -9.66 -20.62
CA LEU A 190 -8.50 -10.32 -19.35
C LEU A 190 -7.23 -9.73 -18.73
N ALA A 191 -6.23 -9.36 -19.53
CA ALA A 191 -5.02 -8.71 -19.04
C ALA A 191 -5.30 -7.34 -18.42
N VAL A 192 -6.19 -6.53 -19.02
CA VAL A 192 -6.60 -5.23 -18.49
C VAL A 192 -7.35 -5.38 -17.16
N VAL A 193 -8.28 -6.34 -17.07
CA VAL A 193 -9.01 -6.61 -15.82
C VAL A 193 -8.07 -7.11 -14.73
N GLY A 194 -7.14 -8.02 -15.06
CA GLY A 194 -6.13 -8.52 -14.12
C GLY A 194 -5.21 -7.42 -13.59
N ALA A 195 -4.72 -6.55 -14.47
CA ALA A 195 -3.89 -5.40 -14.09
C ALA A 195 -4.67 -4.40 -13.22
N GLY A 196 -5.93 -4.09 -13.56
CA GLY A 196 -6.80 -3.22 -12.79
C GLY A 196 -7.09 -3.76 -11.39
N TYR A 197 -7.36 -5.06 -11.27
CA TYR A 197 -7.57 -5.71 -9.98
C TYR A 197 -6.29 -5.72 -9.11
N GLY A 198 -5.14 -6.07 -9.71
CA GLY A 198 -3.83 -6.05 -9.04
C GLY A 198 -3.47 -4.65 -8.52
N TYR A 199 -3.68 -3.61 -9.33
CA TYR A 199 -3.43 -2.22 -8.94
C TYR A 199 -4.33 -1.76 -7.78
N SER A 200 -5.62 -2.12 -7.82
CA SER A 200 -6.60 -1.79 -6.77
C SER A 200 -6.28 -2.48 -5.43
N SER A 201 -5.82 -3.73 -5.47
CA SER A 201 -5.40 -4.46 -4.26
C SER A 201 -4.15 -3.84 -3.64
N TRP A 202 -3.14 -3.57 -4.49
CA TRP A 202 -1.86 -2.99 -4.06
C TRP A 202 -2.02 -1.58 -3.48
N SER A 203 -2.88 -0.74 -4.06
CA SER A 203 -3.11 0.63 -3.56
C SER A 203 -3.77 0.63 -2.18
N LYS A 204 -4.75 -0.26 -1.95
CA LYS A 204 -5.42 -0.41 -0.64
C LYS A 204 -4.46 -0.85 0.46
N GLU A 205 -3.51 -1.71 0.14
CA GLU A 205 -2.45 -2.13 1.08
C GLU A 205 -1.50 -0.99 1.43
N ARG A 206 -1.12 -0.17 0.44
CA ARG A 206 -0.32 1.04 0.68
C ARG A 206 -1.02 2.04 1.59
N ASP A 207 -2.29 2.30 1.35
CA ASP A 207 -3.08 3.22 2.18
C ASP A 207 -3.23 2.71 3.62
N ARG A 208 -3.42 1.39 3.80
CA ARG A 208 -3.45 0.78 5.13
C ARG A 208 -2.12 0.91 5.85
N ALA A 209 -1.00 0.62 5.18
CA ALA A 209 0.34 0.75 5.76
C ALA A 209 0.66 2.19 6.15
N ALA A 210 0.31 3.17 5.30
CA ALA A 210 0.49 4.59 5.58
C ALA A 210 -0.33 5.06 6.79
N ARG A 211 -1.59 4.62 6.90
CA ARG A 211 -2.46 4.94 8.05
C ARG A 211 -1.94 4.31 9.36
N LEU A 212 -1.44 3.08 9.30
CA LEU A 212 -0.85 2.41 10.47
C LEU A 212 0.45 3.08 10.90
N ALA A 213 1.32 3.47 9.96
CA ALA A 213 2.54 4.22 10.25
C ALA A 213 2.26 5.61 10.82
N ALA A 214 1.22 6.30 10.34
CA ALA A 214 0.79 7.59 10.90
C ALA A 214 0.25 7.44 12.34
N ARG A 215 -0.52 6.39 12.63
CA ARG A 215 -1.00 6.07 13.99
C ARG A 215 0.14 5.68 14.92
N ALA A 216 1.14 4.95 14.43
CA ALA A 216 2.31 4.58 15.22
C ALA A 216 3.20 5.79 15.59
N LYS A 217 3.13 6.88 14.82
CA LYS A 217 3.84 8.14 15.09
C LYS A 217 3.06 9.10 15.99
N GLN A 218 1.74 8.93 16.14
CA GLN A 218 0.99 9.69 17.13
C GLN A 218 1.37 9.17 18.52
N GLN A 219 2.29 9.88 19.17
CA GLN A 219 2.57 9.68 20.59
C GLN A 219 1.26 9.82 21.36
N ASP A 220 1.02 8.89 22.29
CA ASP A 220 -0.17 8.88 23.12
C ASP A 220 -0.32 10.22 23.86
N PRO A 221 -1.40 11.00 23.59
CA PRO A 221 -1.63 12.29 24.22
C PRO A 221 -1.58 12.24 25.76
N GLN A 222 -1.94 11.09 26.35
CA GLN A 222 -1.90 10.91 27.81
C GLN A 222 -0.46 10.85 28.34
N LYS A 223 0.44 10.18 27.60
CA LYS A 223 1.86 10.10 28.01
C LYS A 223 2.53 11.46 27.88
N LEU A 224 2.20 12.20 26.82
CA LEU A 224 2.69 13.56 26.64
C LEU A 224 2.18 14.49 27.75
N TYR A 225 0.88 14.40 28.07
CA TYR A 225 0.29 15.18 29.15
C TYR A 225 0.89 14.82 30.51
N ALA A 226 1.09 13.55 30.82
CA ALA A 226 1.69 13.14 32.09
C ALA A 226 3.12 13.70 32.27
N ALA A 227 3.92 13.73 31.19
CA ALA A 227 5.25 14.30 31.20
C ALA A 227 5.23 15.83 31.38
N SER A 228 4.36 16.54 30.65
CA SER A 228 4.24 18.00 30.75
C SER A 228 3.64 18.43 32.10
N LEU A 229 2.71 17.66 32.65
CA LEU A 229 2.10 17.88 33.96
C LEU A 229 3.15 17.77 35.09
N ALA A 230 3.99 16.74 35.07
CA ALA A 230 5.04 16.56 36.08
C ALA A 230 6.01 17.75 36.09
N ALA A 231 6.42 18.23 34.91
CA ALA A 231 7.25 19.42 34.79
C ALA A 231 6.53 20.67 35.33
N ALA A 232 5.27 20.88 34.95
CA ALA A 232 4.49 22.05 35.39
C ALA A 232 4.29 22.08 36.91
N LEU A 233 3.99 20.93 37.53
CA LEU A 233 3.81 20.82 38.98
C LEU A 233 5.10 21.12 39.75
N SER A 234 6.27 20.74 39.23
CA SER A 234 7.57 21.06 39.86
C SER A 234 7.82 22.57 40.00
N THR A 235 7.19 23.37 39.13
CA THR A 235 7.30 24.84 39.09
C THR A 235 6.09 25.58 39.69
N ALA A 236 5.10 24.88 40.23
CA ALA A 236 3.84 25.45 40.70
C ALA A 236 3.96 26.30 41.98
N GLY A 237 5.11 26.25 42.65
CA GLY A 237 5.38 26.95 43.91
C GLY A 237 5.06 26.11 45.15
N PRO A 238 5.48 26.56 46.33
CA PRO A 238 5.29 25.85 47.58
C PRO A 238 3.85 25.96 48.10
N PRO A 239 3.38 25.01 48.92
CA PRO A 239 2.10 25.10 49.59
C PRO A 239 1.97 26.37 50.44
N VAL A 240 0.81 27.03 50.39
CA VAL A 240 0.61 28.32 51.04
C VAL A 240 0.74 28.26 52.56
N ALA A 241 0.20 27.22 53.19
CA ALA A 241 0.28 27.01 54.63
C ALA A 241 1.71 26.76 55.14
N GLU A 242 2.64 26.36 54.29
CA GLU A 242 4.04 26.12 54.68
C GLU A 242 4.90 27.39 54.57
N VAL A 243 4.49 28.38 53.77
CA VAL A 243 5.33 29.54 53.42
C VAL A 243 4.74 30.87 53.88
N ALA A 244 3.43 31.07 53.75
CA ALA A 244 2.82 32.35 54.09
C ALA A 244 2.89 32.66 55.60
N PRO A 245 2.57 31.74 56.54
CA PRO A 245 2.62 32.04 57.98
C PRO A 245 3.97 32.60 58.47
N PRO A 246 5.13 31.95 58.22
CA PRO A 246 6.41 32.48 58.70
C PRO A 246 6.82 33.81 58.03
N LEU A 247 6.41 34.05 56.77
CA LEU A 247 6.65 35.33 56.10
C LEU A 247 5.80 36.44 56.73
N ILE A 248 4.53 36.17 57.01
CA ILE A 248 3.61 37.11 57.66
C ILE A 248 4.12 37.44 59.06
N GLU A 249 4.47 36.43 59.87
CA GLU A 249 5.04 36.63 61.21
C GLU A 249 6.34 37.44 61.17
N SER A 250 7.25 37.12 60.24
CA SER A 250 8.49 37.88 60.08
C SER A 250 8.24 39.34 59.67
N ALA A 251 7.21 39.60 58.86
CA ALA A 251 6.84 40.96 58.47
C ALA A 251 6.16 41.73 59.60
N MET A 252 5.34 41.06 60.43
CA MET A 252 4.66 41.66 61.58
C MET A 252 5.61 42.02 62.73
N ASN A 253 6.78 41.38 62.82
CA ASN A 253 7.80 41.70 63.81
C ASN A 253 8.63 42.96 63.48
N GLN A 254 8.44 43.57 62.31
CA GLN A 254 9.12 44.82 61.95
C GLN A 254 8.42 46.02 62.61
N GLU A 255 9.18 46.94 63.20
CA GLU A 255 8.62 48.16 63.76
C GLU A 255 7.92 48.98 62.67
N VAL A 256 6.77 49.58 62.97
CA VAL A 256 5.99 50.35 61.99
C VAL A 256 6.55 51.76 61.78
N TYR A 257 7.34 52.27 62.73
CA TYR A 257 7.96 53.60 62.67
C TYR A 257 9.45 53.51 62.92
N GLU A 258 10.27 53.95 61.96
CA GLU A 258 11.73 53.84 62.01
C GLU A 258 12.37 55.14 61.53
N GLY A 259 13.16 55.79 62.37
CA GLY A 259 13.96 56.96 61.96
C GLY A 259 13.17 58.11 61.31
N GLY A 260 11.89 58.33 61.66
CA GLY A 260 11.02 59.35 61.07
C GLY A 260 10.25 58.91 59.81
N TRP A 261 10.27 57.62 59.51
CA TRP A 261 9.52 56.98 58.44
C TRP A 261 8.44 56.07 59.00
N MET A 262 7.35 55.89 58.26
CA MET A 262 6.26 54.97 58.58
C MET A 262 6.15 53.88 57.53
N MET A 263 6.04 52.63 57.96
CA MET A 263 5.85 51.50 57.07
C MET A 263 4.46 51.58 56.46
N LYS A 264 4.41 51.67 55.13
CA LYS A 264 3.17 51.76 54.37
C LYS A 264 2.64 50.39 53.99
N GLN A 265 3.54 49.51 53.59
CA GLN A 265 3.18 48.21 53.04
C GLN A 265 4.36 47.24 53.10
N VAL A 266 4.05 45.95 53.27
CA VAL A 266 4.99 44.85 53.07
C VAL A 266 4.43 43.94 51.98
N VAL A 267 5.22 43.66 50.95
CA VAL A 267 4.86 42.70 49.89
C VAL A 267 5.82 41.54 49.95
N CYS A 268 5.32 40.37 50.34
CA CYS A 268 6.09 39.14 50.37
C CYS A 268 5.73 38.25 49.19
N GLU A 269 6.75 37.77 48.49
CA GLU A 269 6.69 36.75 47.45
C GLU A 269 7.57 35.57 47.86
N THR A 270 7.59 34.50 47.06
CA THR A 270 8.43 33.32 47.34
C THR A 270 9.93 33.64 47.43
N SER A 271 10.37 34.73 46.80
CA SER A 271 11.77 35.17 46.76
C SER A 271 12.17 36.05 47.95
N GLY A 272 11.22 36.63 48.69
CA GLY A 272 11.49 37.55 49.79
C GLY A 272 10.37 38.55 50.07
N CYS A 273 10.60 39.41 51.05
CA CYS A 273 9.67 40.48 51.44
C CYS A 273 10.26 41.85 51.12
N THR A 274 9.49 42.70 50.46
CA THR A 274 9.81 44.10 50.20
C THR A 274 9.00 44.98 51.13
N TYR A 275 9.70 45.81 51.91
CA TYR A 275 9.12 46.74 52.87
C TYR A 275 9.13 48.13 52.27
N ALA A 276 7.97 48.76 52.16
CA ALA A 276 7.79 50.10 51.62
C ALA A 276 7.47 51.09 52.73
N TRP A 277 8.15 52.23 52.70
CA TRP A 277 8.14 53.25 53.73
C TRP A 277 7.76 54.61 53.14
N GLU A 278 7.08 55.42 53.95
CA GLU A 278 6.72 56.79 53.66
C GLU A 278 7.38 57.73 54.66
N ASN A 279 7.93 58.83 54.17
CA ASN A 279 8.62 59.80 55.00
C ASN A 279 7.62 60.71 55.72
N LEU A 280 7.65 60.75 57.06
CA LEU A 280 6.81 61.63 57.88
C LEU A 280 7.58 62.80 58.51
N GLY A 281 8.88 62.93 58.23
CA GLY A 281 9.74 63.96 58.82
C GLY A 281 11.19 63.53 59.07
N GLY A 282 11.57 62.32 58.66
CA GLY A 282 12.93 61.80 58.68
C GLY A 282 13.72 62.12 57.39
N ASN A 283 14.87 61.47 57.24
CA ASN A 283 15.68 61.48 56.03
C ASN A 283 16.25 60.08 55.73
N ASN A 284 16.91 59.89 54.58
CA ASN A 284 17.41 58.58 54.18
C ASN A 284 18.49 58.03 55.14
N LEU A 285 19.29 58.90 55.77
CA LEU A 285 20.32 58.49 56.72
C LEU A 285 19.71 57.99 58.03
N SER A 286 18.65 58.65 58.52
CA SER A 286 17.95 58.22 59.73
C SER A 286 17.27 56.86 59.54
N LEU A 287 16.66 56.62 58.37
CA LEU A 287 16.10 55.30 58.03
C LEU A 287 17.19 54.24 57.93
N LYS A 288 18.29 54.51 57.20
CA LYS A 288 19.41 53.57 57.07
C LYS A 288 19.99 53.19 58.43
N SER A 289 20.16 54.17 59.32
CA SER A 289 20.66 53.95 60.68
C SER A 289 19.70 53.11 61.52
N ALA A 290 18.40 53.43 61.48
CA ALA A 290 17.37 52.70 62.21
C ALA A 290 17.27 51.24 61.76
N MET A 291 17.39 51.00 60.45
CA MET A 291 17.41 49.66 59.84
C MET A 291 18.74 48.90 60.01
N GLY A 292 19.65 49.35 60.89
CA GLY A 292 20.93 48.68 61.16
C GLY A 292 21.93 48.75 60.01
N GLY A 293 21.90 49.82 59.21
CA GLY A 293 22.83 50.06 58.11
C GLY A 293 22.48 49.37 56.80
N ARG A 294 21.30 48.74 56.69
CA ARG A 294 20.83 48.08 55.46
C ARG A 294 20.80 49.04 54.27
N GLU A 295 21.08 48.52 53.08
CA GLU A 295 20.91 49.28 51.85
C GLU A 295 19.42 49.55 51.60
N ILE A 296 19.10 50.81 51.30
CA ILE A 296 17.74 51.30 51.04
C ILE A 296 17.66 51.89 49.65
N THR A 297 16.55 51.62 48.97
CA THR A 297 16.21 52.24 47.69
C THR A 297 15.25 53.40 47.98
N ALA A 298 15.79 54.62 48.04
CA ALA A 298 14.99 55.83 48.25
C ALA A 298 14.49 56.42 46.92
N SER A 299 13.29 56.99 46.92
CA SER A 299 12.77 57.76 45.80
C SER A 299 13.49 59.11 45.68
N LEU A 300 13.59 59.64 44.45
CA LEU A 300 14.27 60.91 44.18
C LEU A 300 13.56 62.12 44.81
N ASP A 301 12.25 62.02 45.03
CA ASP A 301 11.47 63.05 45.72
C ASP A 301 11.57 62.97 47.25
N GLY A 302 12.30 61.98 47.78
CA GLY A 302 12.54 61.78 49.21
C GLY A 302 11.32 61.37 50.03
N LYS A 303 10.20 61.03 49.38
CA LYS A 303 8.94 60.68 50.06
C LYS A 303 8.80 59.19 50.34
N GLY A 304 9.47 58.35 49.55
CA GLY A 304 9.37 56.89 49.62
C GLY A 304 10.73 56.22 49.77
N ALA A 305 10.76 55.10 50.46
CA ALA A 305 11.92 54.22 50.50
C ALA A 305 11.49 52.76 50.56
N SER A 306 12.31 51.86 50.04
CA SER A 306 12.10 50.43 50.17
C SER A 306 13.38 49.65 50.35
N PHE A 307 13.25 48.46 50.94
CA PHE A 307 14.31 47.45 50.94
C PHE A 307 13.70 46.06 50.82
N THR A 308 14.49 45.12 50.31
CA THR A 308 14.07 43.73 50.12
C THR A 308 14.89 42.82 51.02
N VAL A 309 14.19 41.97 51.77
CA VAL A 309 14.78 40.89 52.56
C VAL A 309 14.57 39.59 51.79
N PRO A 310 15.63 38.93 51.31
CA PRO A 310 15.49 37.67 50.60
C PRO A 310 14.93 36.58 51.54
N ALA A 311 14.04 35.74 51.03
CA ALA A 311 13.54 34.60 51.77
C ALA A 311 14.68 33.58 51.99
N LYS A 312 14.75 32.98 53.19
CA LYS A 312 15.60 31.80 53.39
C LYS A 312 14.95 30.64 52.65
N ASN A 313 15.62 30.16 51.60
CA ASN A 313 15.26 29.01 50.73
C ASN A 313 13.79 28.56 50.87
N ALA A 314 12.92 29.05 49.99
CA ALA A 314 11.56 28.56 49.92
C ALA A 314 11.57 27.03 49.71
N PRO A 315 10.74 26.27 50.43
CA PRO A 315 10.61 24.84 50.22
C PRO A 315 10.20 24.54 48.76
N PRO A 316 10.63 23.39 48.19
CA PRO A 316 10.23 23.01 46.84
C PRO A 316 8.71 22.80 46.76
N SER A 317 8.16 22.84 45.55
CA SER A 317 6.75 22.44 45.36
C SER A 317 6.57 20.98 45.75
N LEU A 318 5.59 20.71 46.61
CA LEU A 318 5.23 19.37 47.09
C LEU A 318 3.88 18.89 46.53
N LEU A 319 3.43 19.45 45.40
CA LEU A 319 2.17 19.06 44.79
C LEU A 319 2.26 17.64 44.22
N ASP A 320 1.49 16.73 44.79
CA ASP A 320 1.30 15.37 44.31
C ASP A 320 -0.05 15.28 43.58
N PRO A 321 -0.06 15.05 42.25
CA PRO A 321 -1.30 15.01 41.48
C PRO A 321 -2.26 13.90 41.94
N SER A 322 -1.77 12.82 42.55
CA SER A 322 -2.62 11.75 43.07
C SER A 322 -3.44 12.18 44.30
N ARG A 323 -2.93 13.14 45.07
CA ARG A 323 -3.53 13.67 46.31
C ARG A 323 -4.39 14.91 46.10
N LEU A 324 -4.44 15.45 44.88
CA LEU A 324 -5.30 16.59 44.59
C LEU A 324 -6.77 16.21 44.82
N PRO A 325 -7.56 17.08 45.47
CA PRO A 325 -8.99 16.86 45.64
C PRO A 325 -9.71 17.01 44.29
N THR A 326 -10.91 16.44 44.19
CA THR A 326 -11.81 16.79 43.09
C THR A 326 -12.34 18.22 43.28
N MET A 327 -12.81 18.86 42.21
CA MET A 327 -13.44 20.18 42.34
C MET A 327 -14.58 20.18 43.36
N GLN A 328 -15.41 19.14 43.37
CA GLN A 328 -16.50 19.01 44.33
C GLN A 328 -16.00 19.00 45.77
N HIS A 329 -15.01 18.15 46.07
CA HIS A 329 -14.46 18.04 47.43
C HIS A 329 -13.73 19.32 47.86
N PHE A 330 -13.05 20.00 46.93
CA PHE A 330 -12.46 21.31 47.18
C PHE A 330 -13.52 22.36 47.57
N MET A 331 -14.65 22.39 46.87
CA MET A 331 -15.75 23.30 47.18
C MET A 331 -16.45 22.97 48.49
N GLU A 332 -16.56 21.69 48.85
CA GLU A 332 -17.08 21.25 50.14
C GLU A 332 -16.15 21.68 51.28
N ASP A 333 -14.86 21.36 51.22
CA ASP A 333 -13.95 21.63 52.33
C ASP A 333 -13.47 23.09 52.36
N THR A 334 -12.81 23.52 51.27
CA THR A 334 -12.21 24.87 51.20
C THR A 334 -13.27 25.94 50.99
N GLY A 335 -14.33 25.62 50.26
CA GLY A 335 -15.46 26.53 50.10
C GLY A 335 -16.18 26.78 51.42
N SER A 336 -16.43 25.75 52.24
CA SER A 336 -17.01 25.94 53.59
C SER A 336 -16.08 26.71 54.52
N PHE A 337 -14.79 26.38 54.57
CA PHE A 337 -13.81 27.19 55.33
C PHE A 337 -13.84 28.67 54.92
N SER A 338 -13.91 28.94 53.61
CA SER A 338 -13.97 30.30 53.07
C SER A 338 -15.24 31.05 53.51
N GLN A 339 -16.37 30.34 53.58
CA GLN A 339 -17.64 30.89 54.08
C GLN A 339 -17.55 31.24 55.57
N ASP A 340 -16.88 30.41 56.37
CA ASP A 340 -16.70 30.64 57.80
C ASP A 340 -15.81 31.86 58.07
N VAL A 341 -14.65 31.97 57.39
CA VAL A 341 -13.75 33.14 57.59
C VAL A 341 -14.36 34.44 57.06
N ARG A 342 -15.34 34.36 56.14
CA ARG A 342 -16.09 35.53 55.70
C ARG A 342 -16.92 36.16 56.83
N LEU A 343 -17.40 35.36 57.78
CA LEU A 343 -18.09 35.88 58.97
C LEU A 343 -17.15 36.67 59.90
N LEU A 344 -15.84 36.43 59.79
CA LEU A 344 -14.79 37.15 60.52
C LEU A 344 -14.30 38.41 59.79
N GLY A 345 -14.95 38.80 58.69
CA GLY A 345 -14.60 39.98 57.92
C GLY A 345 -13.58 39.75 56.81
N VAL A 346 -13.33 38.50 56.42
CA VAL A 346 -12.41 38.17 55.32
C VAL A 346 -13.15 37.94 54.00
N GLN A 347 -12.78 38.70 52.98
CA GLN A 347 -13.27 38.51 51.63
C GLN A 347 -12.41 37.47 50.91
N TYR A 348 -13.02 36.63 50.08
CA TYR A 348 -12.28 35.65 49.30
C TYR A 348 -12.82 35.59 47.87
N THR A 349 -11.93 35.25 46.92
CA THR A 349 -12.32 34.99 45.54
C THR A 349 -11.57 33.78 44.99
N PHE A 350 -12.23 33.06 44.07
CA PHE A 350 -11.65 31.98 43.28
C PHE A 350 -11.98 32.21 41.81
N THR A 351 -11.01 32.06 40.91
CA THR A 351 -11.27 32.12 39.46
C THR A 351 -11.71 30.76 38.93
N PRO A 352 -12.47 30.70 37.82
CA PRO A 352 -12.71 29.45 37.11
C PRO A 352 -11.40 28.73 36.79
N THR A 353 -11.42 27.40 36.84
CA THR A 353 -10.22 26.58 36.60
C THR A 353 -10.01 26.25 35.14
N GLU A 354 -8.76 26.27 34.71
CA GLU A 354 -8.31 25.85 33.38
C GLU A 354 -7.45 24.58 33.47
N ILE A 355 -7.31 23.85 32.35
CA ILE A 355 -6.42 22.67 32.31
C ILE A 355 -5.00 23.13 32.59
N PHE A 356 -4.39 22.53 33.60
CA PHE A 356 -3.02 22.84 34.02
C PHE A 356 -2.03 21.85 33.42
N GLY A 357 -0.86 22.35 33.03
CA GLY A 357 0.27 21.55 32.58
C GLY A 357 0.09 20.88 31.23
N ALA A 358 -0.91 21.27 30.43
CA ALA A 358 -1.07 20.77 29.06
C ALA A 358 -0.14 21.54 28.10
N ASP A 359 0.63 20.80 27.32
CA ASP A 359 1.37 21.37 26.19
C ASP A 359 0.36 21.90 25.15
N PRO A 360 0.56 23.10 24.57
CA PRO A 360 -0.34 23.68 23.57
C PRO A 360 -0.60 22.79 22.34
N THR A 361 0.29 21.84 22.05
CA THR A 361 0.17 20.88 20.95
C THR A 361 -0.80 19.73 21.25
N ILE A 362 -1.20 19.54 22.51
CA ILE A 362 -2.13 18.49 22.93
C ILE A 362 -3.57 19.04 22.88
N PRO A 363 -4.47 18.48 22.06
CA PRO A 363 -5.86 18.90 22.04
C PRO A 363 -6.51 18.68 23.41
N ALA A 364 -7.12 19.72 24.00
CA ALA A 364 -7.71 19.66 25.35
C ALA A 364 -8.70 18.48 25.55
N GLY A 365 -9.53 18.20 24.54
CA GLY A 365 -10.50 17.08 24.58
C GLY A 365 -9.87 15.67 24.49
N SER A 366 -8.57 15.58 24.26
CA SER A 366 -7.83 14.30 24.23
C SER A 366 -7.25 13.90 25.58
N ILE A 367 -7.25 14.80 26.57
CA ILE A 367 -6.73 14.58 27.92
C ILE A 367 -7.86 13.98 28.80
N LYS A 368 -7.55 12.92 29.54
CA LYS A 368 -8.52 12.25 30.43
C LYS A 368 -8.17 12.63 31.86
N SER A 369 -9.16 13.05 32.63
CA SER A 369 -8.99 13.47 34.03
C SER A 369 -7.86 14.49 34.22
N PRO A 370 -7.92 15.67 33.55
CA PRO A 370 -6.87 16.68 33.69
C PRO A 370 -6.79 17.20 35.13
N VAL A 371 -5.58 17.59 35.52
CA VAL A 371 -5.41 18.52 36.63
C VAL A 371 -5.81 19.90 36.14
N ARG A 372 -6.58 20.62 36.96
CA ARG A 372 -6.98 21.99 36.69
C ARG A 372 -6.44 22.94 37.75
N ALA A 373 -6.20 24.18 37.35
CA ALA A 373 -5.75 25.23 38.24
C ALA A 373 -6.59 26.50 38.08
N GLY A 374 -6.81 27.18 39.20
CA GLY A 374 -7.36 28.53 39.26
C GLY A 374 -6.55 29.39 40.23
N THR A 375 -6.84 30.68 40.32
CA THR A 375 -6.25 31.56 41.33
C THR A 375 -7.21 31.81 42.47
N PHE A 376 -6.67 32.13 43.63
CA PHE A 376 -7.44 32.53 44.80
C PHE A 376 -6.88 33.83 45.39
N SER A 377 -7.73 34.55 46.12
CA SER A 377 -7.30 35.61 47.03
C SER A 377 -8.11 35.60 48.33
N TYR A 378 -7.48 35.97 49.44
CA TYR A 378 -8.12 36.27 50.73
C TYR A 378 -7.69 37.66 51.18
N THR A 379 -8.64 38.54 51.46
CA THR A 379 -8.40 39.91 51.93
C THR A 379 -9.15 40.17 53.22
N GLY A 380 -8.48 40.66 54.25
CA GLY A 380 -9.15 40.93 55.53
C GLY A 380 -8.25 41.57 56.59
N PRO A 381 -8.70 41.60 57.86
CA PRO A 381 -7.93 42.15 58.96
C PRO A 381 -6.59 41.41 59.16
N LEU A 382 -5.50 42.17 59.31
CA LEU A 382 -4.14 41.61 59.44
C LEU A 382 -4.01 40.60 60.59
N ALA A 383 -4.77 40.77 61.67
CA ALA A 383 -4.76 39.88 62.83
C ALA A 383 -5.16 38.43 62.50
N LEU A 384 -5.85 38.19 61.39
CA LEU A 384 -6.28 36.86 60.95
C LEU A 384 -5.34 36.23 59.90
N ALA A 385 -4.35 36.97 59.40
CA ALA A 385 -3.58 36.59 58.23
C ALA A 385 -2.83 35.26 58.42
N THR A 386 -2.10 35.10 59.54
CA THR A 386 -1.33 33.89 59.86
C THR A 386 -2.24 32.67 60.06
N GLU A 387 -3.32 32.82 60.83
CA GLU A 387 -4.27 31.74 61.12
C GLU A 387 -4.91 31.23 59.83
N ILE A 388 -5.43 32.14 59.00
CA ILE A 388 -6.06 31.78 57.73
C ILE A 388 -5.06 31.09 56.81
N ALA A 389 -3.86 31.68 56.65
CA ALA A 389 -2.82 31.10 55.80
C ALA A 389 -2.45 29.66 56.23
N SER A 390 -2.40 29.39 57.53
CA SER A 390 -2.02 28.08 58.09
C SER A 390 -3.06 26.98 57.86
N GLN A 391 -4.34 27.35 57.73
CA GLN A 391 -5.44 26.41 57.52
C GLN A 391 -5.72 26.10 56.05
N LEU A 392 -5.12 26.86 55.12
CA LEU A 392 -5.30 26.60 53.70
C LEU A 392 -4.67 25.25 53.29
N PRO A 393 -5.36 24.46 52.44
CA PRO A 393 -4.94 23.11 52.11
C PRO A 393 -3.67 23.07 51.23
N ARG A 394 -3.00 21.92 51.23
CA ARG A 394 -1.74 21.70 50.51
C ARG A 394 -1.85 21.75 48.99
N ASN A 395 -3.07 21.66 48.44
CA ASN A 395 -3.32 21.85 47.02
C ASN A 395 -3.41 23.33 46.61
N MET A 396 -3.13 24.26 47.54
CA MET A 396 -3.05 25.69 47.27
C MET A 396 -1.60 26.16 47.43
N THR A 397 -1.08 26.88 46.43
CA THR A 397 0.30 27.38 46.42
C THR A 397 0.35 28.88 46.64
N PHE A 398 1.41 29.33 47.29
CA PHE A 398 1.66 30.73 47.58
C PHE A 398 2.24 31.47 46.37
N THR A 399 1.64 32.61 46.03
CA THR A 399 2.22 33.55 45.07
C THR A 399 2.72 34.80 45.79
N ARG A 400 1.83 35.44 46.56
CA ARG A 400 2.09 36.75 47.17
C ARG A 400 1.24 36.95 48.42
N VAL A 401 1.78 37.65 49.41
CA VAL A 401 0.98 38.27 50.46
C VAL A 401 1.37 39.74 50.61
N THR A 402 0.36 40.58 50.69
CA THR A 402 0.50 42.02 50.87
C THR A 402 -0.06 42.38 52.24
N LEU A 403 0.76 42.99 53.09
CA LEU A 403 0.36 43.51 54.39
C LEU A 403 0.39 45.04 54.33
N GLY A 404 -0.61 45.71 54.88
CA GLY A 404 -0.65 47.16 54.89
C GLY A 404 -1.75 47.67 55.79
N SER A 405 -2.22 48.88 55.49
CA SER A 405 -3.36 49.48 56.18
C SER A 405 -4.26 50.17 55.17
N ASP A 406 -5.58 50.12 55.41
CA ASP A 406 -6.58 50.87 54.67
C ASP A 406 -7.41 51.76 55.61
N SER A 407 -8.54 52.28 55.13
CA SER A 407 -9.45 53.13 55.93
C SER A 407 -10.09 52.43 57.13
N THR A 408 -10.00 51.10 57.21
CA THR A 408 -10.59 50.26 58.27
C THR A 408 -9.55 49.72 59.26
N GLY A 409 -8.26 49.84 58.95
CA GLY A 409 -7.15 49.44 59.81
C GLY A 409 -6.11 48.59 59.08
N PRO A 410 -5.26 47.85 59.83
CA PRO A 410 -4.28 46.95 59.24
C PRO A 410 -4.94 45.78 58.51
N THR A 411 -4.55 45.54 57.27
CA THR A 411 -5.12 44.51 56.39
C THR A 411 -4.06 43.62 55.75
N PHE A 412 -4.49 42.46 55.28
CA PHE A 412 -3.72 41.58 54.40
C PHE A 412 -4.48 41.28 53.11
N ASN A 413 -3.75 40.99 52.04
CA ASN A 413 -4.23 40.34 50.83
C ASN A 413 -3.29 39.18 50.48
N LEU A 414 -3.77 37.95 50.62
CA LEU A 414 -3.05 36.70 50.34
C LEU A 414 -3.52 36.12 49.00
N GLU A 415 -2.59 35.88 48.08
CA GLU A 415 -2.87 35.47 46.71
C GLU A 415 -2.08 34.20 46.35
N GLY A 416 -2.70 33.35 45.53
CA GLY A 416 -2.09 32.09 45.14
C GLY A 416 -2.84 31.35 44.04
N LYS A 417 -2.44 30.10 43.83
CA LYS A 417 -3.12 29.17 42.92
C LYS A 417 -3.69 28.00 43.70
N TYR A 418 -4.79 27.43 43.22
CA TYR A 418 -5.34 26.19 43.75
C TYR A 418 -5.43 25.15 42.63
N TYR A 419 -5.24 23.89 43.00
CA TYR A 419 -5.15 22.77 42.07
C TYR A 419 -6.15 21.68 42.43
N VAL A 420 -6.87 21.18 41.44
CA VAL A 420 -7.88 20.11 41.60
C VAL A 420 -7.76 19.11 40.46
N LYS A 421 -8.30 17.91 40.64
CA LYS A 421 -8.46 16.92 39.56
C LYS A 421 -9.93 16.80 39.14
N ASP A 422 -10.12 16.46 37.87
CA ASP A 422 -11.44 16.09 37.33
C ASP A 422 -11.90 14.71 37.81
#